data_AF-A0A1T4JPG2-F1
#
_entry.id   AF-A0A1T4JPG2-F1
#
_cell.length_a   1.000
_cell.length_b   1.000
_cell.length_c   1.000
_cell.angle_alpha   90.00
_cell.angle_beta   90.00
_cell.angle_gamma   90.00
#
_symmetry.space_group_name_H-M   'P 1'
#
loop_
_entity.id
_entity.type
_entity.pdbx_description
1 polymer ?
#
loop_
_entity_poly.entity_id
_entity_poly.type
_entity_poly.pdbx_seq_one_letter_code
_entity_poly.pdbx_strand_id
1 'polypeptide(L)'
;MISSTLPTDNLYKFIFMSGLLIILASCILYINQVDKIEGSSNAIEIEILKSESTFFKDSLLSEIELDRLTSLTSIDSIEISLLRNLGIKKKDIGDKEVTRIREQLNSTSVAAVEGKKILVERWAASKLHDALTAHLLNLQKAETKKLIYFSIISLCGLIIGLFLSFYGYNNWVRKVQNLIDQKLRNEVENS
;
A
#
# COMPACT_ATOMS: atom_id res chain seq x y z
N MET A 1 -23.17 -13.81 61.94
CA MET A 1 -21.91 -13.31 61.33
C MET A 1 -22.25 -12.67 60.00
N ILE A 2 -22.46 -11.36 59.99
CA ILE A 2 -22.68 -10.60 58.75
C ILE A 2 -21.30 -10.09 58.34
N SER A 3 -20.75 -10.59 57.24
CA SER A 3 -19.51 -10.07 56.68
C SER A 3 -19.76 -8.62 56.25
N SER A 4 -19.43 -7.68 57.12
CA SER A 4 -19.55 -6.26 56.86
C SER A 4 -18.45 -5.84 55.89
N THR A 5 -18.60 -6.20 54.61
CA THR A 5 -17.84 -5.57 53.53
C THR A 5 -18.24 -4.11 53.55
N LEU A 6 -17.33 -3.23 53.98
CA LEU A 6 -17.55 -1.79 53.87
C LEU A 6 -17.88 -1.49 52.40
N PRO A 7 -18.96 -0.75 52.09
CA PRO A 7 -19.39 -0.51 50.71
C PRO A 7 -18.29 0.13 49.84
N THR A 8 -17.29 0.75 50.48
CA THR A 8 -16.11 1.34 49.85
C THR A 8 -15.06 0.34 49.36
N ASP A 9 -15.02 -0.89 49.89
CA ASP A 9 -14.08 -1.94 49.44
C ASP A 9 -14.37 -2.34 48.00
N ASN A 10 -15.65 -2.62 47.71
CA ASN A 10 -16.10 -2.98 46.37
C ASN A 10 -15.87 -1.86 45.35
N LEU A 11 -15.95 -0.59 45.78
CA LEU A 11 -15.71 0.55 44.91
C LEU A 11 -14.26 0.63 44.43
N TYR A 12 -13.27 0.55 45.34
CA TYR A 12 -11.86 0.67 44.94
C TYR A 12 -11.39 -0.52 44.12
N LYS A 13 -11.85 -1.74 44.46
CA LYS A 13 -11.62 -2.94 43.65
C LYS A 13 -12.22 -2.80 42.25
N PHE A 14 -13.46 -2.29 42.15
CA PHE A 14 -14.10 -2.04 40.87
C PHE A 14 -13.31 -1.02 40.04
N ILE A 15 -12.90 0.11 40.63
CA ILE A 15 -12.09 1.12 39.93
C ILE A 15 -10.78 0.51 39.42
N PHE A 16 -10.08 -0.25 40.26
CA PHE A 16 -8.86 -0.95 39.87
C PHE A 16 -9.09 -1.90 38.68
N MET A 17 -10.07 -2.79 38.78
CA MET A 17 -10.40 -3.75 37.73
C MET A 17 -10.86 -3.08 36.43
N SER A 18 -11.61 -1.97 36.53
CA SER A 18 -12.01 -1.18 35.37
C SER A 18 -10.81 -0.56 34.66
N GLY A 19 -9.81 -0.09 35.40
CA GLY A 19 -8.56 0.42 34.85
C GLY A 19 -7.80 -0.66 34.08
N LEU A 20 -7.68 -1.86 34.65
CA LEU A 20 -7.05 -3.01 33.98
C LEU A 20 -7.80 -3.41 32.71
N LEU A 21 -9.13 -3.41 32.74
CA LEU A 21 -9.96 -3.72 31.58
C LEU A 21 -9.75 -2.69 30.45
N ILE A 22 -9.66 -1.40 30.78
CA ILE A 22 -9.38 -0.33 29.81
C ILE A 22 -7.99 -0.52 29.19
N ILE A 23 -6.98 -0.88 30.00
CA ILE A 23 -5.62 -1.17 29.50
C ILE A 23 -5.68 -2.32 28.49
N LEU A 24 -6.32 -3.44 28.85
CA LEU A 24 -6.44 -4.61 27.99
C LEU A 24 -7.19 -4.28 26.69
N ALA A 25 -8.32 -3.57 26.78
CA ALA A 25 -9.09 -3.14 25.63
C ALA A 25 -8.27 -2.24 24.70
N SER A 26 -7.50 -1.30 25.26
CA SER A 26 -6.63 -0.40 24.49
C SER A 26 -5.53 -1.17 23.74
N CYS A 27 -4.93 -2.18 24.37
CA CYS A 27 -3.95 -3.05 23.72
C CYS A 27 -4.56 -3.86 22.58
N ILE A 28 -5.74 -4.49 22.81
CA ILE A 28 -6.43 -5.29 21.78
C ILE A 28 -6.82 -4.41 20.59
N LEU A 29 -7.34 -3.21 20.84
CA LEU A 29 -7.69 -2.26 19.80
C LEU A 29 -6.46 -1.86 18.98
N TYR A 30 -5.33 -1.58 19.62
CA TYR A 30 -4.08 -1.25 18.93
C TYR A 30 -3.61 -2.39 18.03
N ILE A 31 -3.50 -3.61 18.57
CA ILE A 31 -3.03 -4.80 17.84
C ILE A 31 -3.91 -5.05 16.61
N ASN A 32 -5.23 -5.08 16.77
CA ASN A 32 -6.16 -5.32 15.67
C ASN A 32 -6.05 -4.27 14.55
N GLN A 33 -5.71 -3.02 14.87
CA GLN A 33 -5.52 -1.98 13.85
C GLN A 33 -4.17 -2.10 13.15
N VAL A 34 -3.11 -2.50 13.86
CA VAL A 34 -1.81 -2.77 13.27
C VAL A 34 -1.91 -3.92 12.26
N ASP A 35 -2.49 -5.06 12.66
CA ASP A 35 -2.64 -6.24 11.80
C ASP A 35 -3.45 -5.91 10.53
N LYS A 36 -4.53 -5.13 10.69
CA LYS A 36 -5.37 -4.72 9.56
C LYS A 36 -4.60 -3.85 8.55
N ILE A 37 -3.77 -2.94 9.04
CA ILE A 37 -3.01 -2.01 8.19
C ILE A 37 -1.83 -2.70 7.54
N GLU A 38 -1.16 -3.61 8.25
CA GLU A 38 -0.13 -4.46 7.67
C GLU A 38 -0.70 -5.33 6.54
N GLY A 39 -1.86 -5.96 6.76
CA GLY A 39 -2.57 -6.72 5.73
C GLY A 39 -2.94 -5.87 4.50
N SER A 40 -3.43 -4.64 4.72
CA SER A 40 -3.76 -3.72 3.62
C SER A 40 -2.52 -3.21 2.87
N SER A 41 -1.46 -2.88 3.60
CA SER A 41 -0.19 -2.44 3.01
C SER A 41 0.42 -3.52 2.12
N ASN A 42 0.44 -4.77 2.60
CA ASN A 42 0.93 -5.91 1.83
C ASN A 42 0.07 -6.15 0.58
N ALA A 43 -1.25 -6.00 0.67
CA ALA A 43 -2.14 -6.14 -0.47
C ALA A 43 -1.89 -5.06 -1.54
N ILE A 44 -1.72 -3.80 -1.13
CA ILE A 44 -1.39 -2.69 -2.02
C ILE A 44 -0.02 -2.91 -2.66
N GLU A 45 0.99 -3.35 -1.91
CA GLU A 45 2.32 -3.62 -2.45
C GLU A 45 2.29 -4.73 -3.50
N ILE A 46 1.55 -5.82 -3.24
CA ILE A 46 1.35 -6.90 -4.22
C ILE A 46 0.66 -6.37 -5.48
N GLU A 47 -0.34 -5.49 -5.33
CA GLU A 47 -1.05 -4.90 -6.48
C GLU A 47 -0.14 -3.98 -7.30
N ILE A 48 0.71 -3.18 -6.65
CA ILE A 48 1.74 -2.36 -7.30
C ILE A 48 2.70 -3.26 -8.08
N LEU A 49 3.30 -4.26 -7.43
CA LEU A 49 4.24 -5.19 -8.06
C LEU A 49 3.60 -5.94 -9.24
N LYS A 50 2.34 -6.34 -9.10
CA LYS A 50 1.60 -6.97 -10.19
C LYS A 50 1.42 -6.01 -11.36
N SER A 51 1.03 -4.76 -11.09
CA SER A 51 0.85 -3.72 -12.12
C SER A 51 2.17 -3.38 -12.84
N GLU A 52 3.28 -3.30 -12.10
CA GLU A 52 4.62 -3.08 -12.65
C GLU A 52 5.06 -4.26 -13.51
N SER A 53 4.82 -5.50 -13.06
CA SER A 53 5.17 -6.70 -13.83
C SER A 53 4.40 -6.78 -15.16
N THR A 54 3.12 -6.42 -15.15
CA THR A 54 2.30 -6.39 -16.38
C THR A 54 2.76 -5.28 -17.31
N PHE A 55 3.02 -4.08 -16.78
CA PHE A 55 3.51 -2.96 -17.56
C PHE A 55 4.88 -3.28 -18.20
N PHE A 56 5.79 -3.88 -17.45
CA PHE A 56 7.10 -4.29 -17.96
C PHE A 56 6.97 -5.32 -19.07
N LYS A 57 6.12 -6.34 -18.90
CA LYS A 57 5.87 -7.36 -19.92
C LYS A 57 5.33 -6.75 -21.22
N ASP A 58 4.36 -5.84 -21.11
CA ASP A 58 3.75 -5.17 -22.26
C ASP A 58 4.75 -4.23 -22.94
N SER A 59 5.55 -3.50 -22.17
CA SER A 59 6.63 -2.65 -22.68
C SER A 59 7.67 -3.47 -23.44
N LEU A 60 8.08 -4.63 -22.92
CA LEU A 60 9.10 -5.49 -23.53
C LEU A 60 8.60 -6.12 -24.84
N LEU A 61 7.34 -6.55 -24.87
CA LEU A 61 6.69 -7.03 -26.11
C LEU A 61 6.66 -5.92 -27.17
N SER A 62 6.29 -4.69 -26.80
CA SER A 62 6.25 -3.57 -27.73
C SER A 62 7.63 -3.20 -28.28
N GLU A 63 8.68 -3.31 -27.47
CA GLU A 63 10.06 -3.00 -27.87
C GLU A 63 10.60 -4.04 -28.86
N ILE A 64 10.33 -5.32 -28.62
CA ILE A 64 10.66 -6.40 -29.55
C ILE A 64 9.94 -6.22 -30.90
N GLU A 65 8.67 -5.83 -30.88
CA GLU A 65 7.91 -5.56 -32.11
C GLU A 65 8.45 -4.34 -32.87
N LEU A 66 8.80 -3.27 -32.15
CA LEU A 66 9.38 -2.07 -32.74
C LEU A 66 10.75 -2.35 -33.37
N ASP A 67 11.62 -3.12 -32.70
CA ASP A 67 12.92 -3.53 -33.24
C ASP A 67 12.76 -4.40 -34.49
N ARG A 68 11.80 -5.33 -34.50
CA ARG A 68 11.47 -6.10 -35.70
C ARG A 68 11.06 -5.19 -36.85
N LEU A 69 10.17 -4.23 -36.62
CA LEU A 69 9.72 -3.29 -37.65
C LEU A 69 10.86 -2.37 -38.15
N THR A 70 11.73 -1.93 -37.24
CA THR A 70 12.88 -1.06 -37.57
C THR A 70 13.94 -1.82 -38.37
N SER A 71 14.20 -3.08 -38.02
CA SER A 71 15.10 -3.94 -38.79
C SER A 71 14.62 -4.13 -40.23
N LEU A 72 13.31 -4.35 -40.45
CA LEU A 72 12.72 -4.50 -41.79
C LEU A 72 12.84 -3.22 -42.62
N THR A 73 12.55 -2.05 -42.04
CA THR A 73 12.65 -0.76 -42.75
C THR A 73 14.10 -0.37 -43.08
N SER A 74 15.07 -0.70 -42.22
CA SER A 74 16.48 -0.45 -42.52
C SER A 74 16.97 -1.25 -43.73
N ILE A 75 16.52 -2.52 -43.87
CA ILE A 75 16.85 -3.38 -45.02
C ILE A 75 16.32 -2.77 -46.33
N ASP A 76 15.07 -2.31 -46.35
CA ASP A 76 14.47 -1.67 -47.54
C ASP A 76 15.20 -0.37 -47.94
N SER A 77 15.62 0.44 -46.96
CA SER A 77 16.36 1.69 -47.22
C SER A 77 17.76 1.44 -47.80
N ILE A 78 18.41 0.33 -47.40
CA ILE A 78 19.69 -0.12 -47.93
C ILE A 78 19.52 -0.61 -49.38
N GLU A 79 18.43 -1.32 -49.69
CA GLU A 79 18.13 -1.74 -51.06
C GLU A 79 17.89 -0.55 -52.00
N ILE A 80 17.11 0.46 -51.57
CA ILE A 80 16.84 1.66 -52.36
C ILE A 80 18.11 2.50 -52.60
N SER A 81 18.99 2.60 -51.61
CA SER A 81 20.26 3.32 -51.74
C SER A 81 21.26 2.56 -52.63
N LEU A 82 21.27 1.23 -52.58
CA LEU A 82 22.02 0.38 -53.52
C LEU A 82 21.53 0.55 -54.97
N LEU A 83 20.21 0.53 -55.20
CA LEU A 83 19.62 0.75 -56.53
C LEU A 83 19.97 2.14 -57.09
N ARG A 84 20.03 3.16 -56.23
CA ARG A 84 20.46 4.52 -56.62
C ARG A 84 21.94 4.57 -56.98
N ASN A 85 22.80 3.89 -56.21
CA ASN A 85 24.25 3.84 -56.44
C ASN A 85 24.62 3.04 -57.69
N LEU A 86 23.79 2.07 -58.10
CA LEU A 86 23.97 1.31 -59.35
C LEU A 86 23.65 2.13 -60.62
N GLY A 87 23.23 3.39 -60.51
CA GLY A 87 23.09 4.29 -61.66
C GLY A 87 21.98 3.92 -62.65
N ILE A 88 21.02 3.09 -62.23
CA ILE A 88 19.86 2.70 -63.05
C ILE A 88 19.05 3.97 -63.35
N LYS A 89 19.12 4.43 -64.60
CA LYS A 89 18.38 5.62 -65.06
C LYS A 89 16.89 5.30 -65.12
N LYS A 90 16.07 6.20 -64.59
CA LYS A 90 14.59 6.13 -64.48
C LYS A 90 13.84 5.81 -65.80
N LYS A 91 14.52 5.82 -66.94
CA LYS A 91 13.97 5.56 -68.28
C LYS A 91 13.89 4.06 -68.62
N ASP A 92 14.68 3.21 -67.95
CA ASP A 92 14.70 1.76 -68.18
C ASP A 92 13.94 0.97 -67.09
N ILE A 93 13.45 1.67 -66.07
CA ILE A 93 12.64 1.09 -65.00
C ILE A 93 11.22 0.95 -65.54
N GLY A 94 10.88 -0.25 -66.02
CA GLY A 94 9.55 -0.54 -66.56
C GLY A 94 8.45 -0.23 -65.54
N ASP A 95 7.23 0.06 -66.00
CA ASP A 95 6.10 0.45 -65.15
C ASP A 95 5.87 -0.51 -63.96
N LYS A 96 6.16 -1.80 -64.13
CA LYS A 96 6.09 -2.81 -63.05
C LYS A 96 6.98 -2.47 -61.85
N GLU A 97 8.14 -1.89 -62.09
CA GLU A 97 9.16 -1.62 -61.08
C GLU A 97 8.92 -0.27 -60.39
N VAL A 98 8.35 0.70 -61.10
CA VAL A 98 7.73 1.90 -60.49
C VAL A 98 6.57 1.50 -59.57
N THR A 99 5.78 0.49 -59.96
CA THR A 99 4.68 -0.02 -59.13
C THR A 99 5.20 -0.67 -57.85
N ARG A 100 6.23 -1.52 -57.94
CA ARG A 100 6.91 -2.09 -56.76
C ARG A 100 7.46 -1.04 -55.81
N ILE A 101 8.15 -0.02 -56.34
CA ILE A 101 8.71 1.07 -55.51
C ILE A 101 7.60 1.84 -54.79
N ARG A 102 6.45 2.08 -55.45
CA ARG A 102 5.31 2.74 -54.82
C ARG A 102 4.67 1.86 -53.73
N GLU A 103 4.61 0.56 -53.94
CA GLU A 103 4.10 -0.41 -52.97
C GLU A 103 5.00 -0.50 -51.73
N GLN A 104 6.33 -0.50 -51.92
CA GLN A 104 7.33 -0.42 -50.84
C GLN A 104 7.29 0.93 -50.09
N LEU A 105 7.09 2.05 -50.81
CA LEU A 105 6.97 3.36 -50.17
C LEU A 105 5.69 3.45 -49.33
N ASN A 106 4.59 2.89 -49.84
CA ASN A 106 3.33 2.82 -49.11
C ASN A 106 3.46 1.92 -47.87
N SER A 107 4.08 0.74 -47.96
CA SER A 107 4.31 -0.13 -46.80
C SER A 107 5.19 0.53 -45.74
N THR A 108 6.23 1.26 -46.15
CA THR A 108 7.10 2.02 -45.22
C THR A 108 6.34 3.15 -44.53
N SER A 109 5.47 3.86 -45.26
CA SER A 109 4.63 4.91 -44.66
C SER A 109 3.63 4.36 -43.64
N VAL A 110 3.07 3.18 -43.91
CA VAL A 110 2.17 2.47 -42.98
C VAL A 110 2.93 2.03 -41.72
N ALA A 111 4.14 1.50 -41.87
CA ALA A 111 4.99 1.14 -40.73
C ALA A 111 5.35 2.35 -39.84
N ALA A 112 5.64 3.52 -40.44
CA ALA A 112 5.94 4.74 -39.69
C ALA A 112 4.71 5.30 -38.95
N VAL A 113 3.51 5.17 -39.54
CA VAL A 113 2.25 5.54 -38.87
C VAL A 113 1.96 4.59 -37.71
N GLU A 114 2.16 3.27 -37.90
CA GLU A 114 1.95 2.29 -36.83
C GLU A 114 2.94 2.48 -35.68
N GLY A 115 4.22 2.78 -35.97
CA GLY A 115 5.22 3.09 -34.95
C GLY A 115 4.86 4.32 -34.09
N LYS A 116 4.30 5.38 -34.70
CA LYS A 116 3.80 6.54 -33.94
C LYS A 116 2.61 6.18 -33.05
N LYS A 117 1.71 5.33 -33.54
CA LYS A 117 0.55 4.86 -32.76
C LYS A 117 1.01 4.06 -31.54
N ILE A 118 1.97 3.14 -31.69
CA ILE A 118 2.58 2.39 -30.59
C ILE A 118 3.19 3.32 -29.54
N LEU A 119 3.92 4.37 -29.97
CA LEU A 119 4.50 5.36 -29.04
C LEU A 119 3.44 6.14 -28.26
N VAL A 120 2.33 6.52 -28.90
CA VAL A 120 1.23 7.22 -28.24
C VAL A 120 0.52 6.31 -27.24
N GLU A 121 0.28 5.05 -27.61
CA GLU A 121 -0.31 4.05 -26.71
C GLU A 121 0.60 3.79 -25.50
N ARG A 122 1.92 3.68 -25.70
CA ARG A 122 2.90 3.54 -24.60
C ARG A 122 2.92 4.75 -23.67
N TRP A 123 2.88 5.95 -24.22
CA TRP A 123 2.81 7.18 -23.42
C TRP A 123 1.52 7.25 -22.61
N ALA A 124 0.38 6.88 -23.20
CA ALA A 124 -0.91 6.82 -22.50
C ALA A 124 -0.91 5.77 -21.39
N ALA A 125 -0.37 4.57 -21.64
CA ALA A 125 -0.23 3.51 -20.65
C ALA A 125 0.69 3.92 -19.48
N SER A 126 1.83 4.56 -19.77
CA SER A 126 2.73 5.11 -18.74
C SER A 126 2.01 6.12 -17.87
N LYS A 127 1.27 7.06 -18.46
CA LYS A 127 0.54 8.09 -17.72
C LYS A 127 -0.58 7.50 -16.86
N LEU A 128 -1.24 6.45 -17.33
CA LEU A 128 -2.24 5.71 -16.57
C LEU A 128 -1.59 4.98 -15.37
N HIS A 129 -0.44 4.36 -15.59
CA HIS A 129 0.33 3.71 -14.53
C HIS A 129 0.76 4.71 -13.44
N ASP A 130 1.30 5.88 -13.83
CA ASP A 130 1.66 6.96 -12.90
C ASP A 130 0.46 7.47 -12.09
N ALA A 131 -0.71 7.57 -12.73
CA ALA A 131 -1.94 7.96 -12.03
C ALA A 131 -2.41 6.89 -11.03
N LEU A 132 -2.29 5.60 -11.40
CA LEU A 132 -2.65 4.48 -10.54
C LEU A 132 -1.73 4.39 -9.32
N THR A 133 -0.41 4.46 -9.52
CA THR A 133 0.58 4.42 -8.43
C THR A 133 0.40 5.61 -7.48
N ALA A 134 0.15 6.80 -8.02
CA ALA A 134 -0.18 7.97 -7.20
C ALA A 134 -1.46 7.79 -6.38
N HIS A 135 -2.49 7.17 -6.96
CA HIS A 135 -3.73 6.86 -6.25
C HIS A 135 -3.50 5.86 -5.11
N LEU A 136 -2.79 4.76 -5.37
CA LEU A 136 -2.45 3.75 -4.37
C LEU A 136 -1.61 4.33 -3.22
N LEU A 137 -0.64 5.20 -3.55
CA LEU A 137 0.15 5.91 -2.54
C LEU A 137 -0.72 6.82 -1.65
N ASN A 138 -1.72 7.49 -2.23
CA ASN A 138 -2.64 8.33 -1.48
C ASN A 138 -3.56 7.50 -0.56
N LEU A 139 -3.98 6.30 -0.99
CA LEU A 139 -4.70 5.36 -0.14
C LEU A 139 -3.83 4.91 1.04
N GLN A 140 -2.58 4.52 0.79
CA GLN A 140 -1.63 4.14 1.84
C GLN A 140 -1.40 5.29 2.85
N LYS A 141 -1.26 6.53 2.37
CA LYS A 141 -1.17 7.72 3.23
C LYS A 141 -2.45 7.96 4.06
N ALA A 142 -3.62 7.67 3.51
CA ALA A 142 -4.87 7.78 4.25
C ALA A 142 -4.97 6.70 5.35
N GLU A 143 -4.49 5.49 5.09
CA GLU A 143 -4.46 4.40 6.08
C GLU A 143 -3.45 4.64 7.21
N THR A 144 -2.26 5.13 6.90
CA THR A 144 -1.28 5.51 7.94
C THR A 144 -1.78 6.63 8.84
N LYS A 145 -2.54 7.60 8.31
CA LYS A 145 -3.23 8.61 9.14
C LYS A 145 -4.26 7.99 10.09
N LYS A 146 -5.00 6.99 9.65
CA LYS A 146 -5.93 6.24 10.52
C LYS A 146 -5.16 5.52 11.62
N LEU A 147 -4.01 4.89 11.31
CA LEU A 147 -3.16 4.25 12.33
C LEU A 147 -2.76 5.25 13.40
N ILE A 148 -2.22 6.41 13.02
CA ILE A 148 -1.80 7.45 13.97
C ILE A 148 -2.96 7.86 14.88
N TYR A 149 -4.16 8.07 14.31
CA TYR A 149 -5.34 8.42 15.08
C TYR A 149 -5.73 7.33 16.10
N PHE A 150 -5.76 6.07 15.69
CA PHE A 150 -6.06 4.94 16.59
C PHE A 150 -4.96 4.72 17.64
N SER A 151 -3.69 4.95 17.29
CA SER A 151 -2.57 4.90 18.23
C SER A 151 -2.70 5.95 19.33
N ILE A 152 -3.11 7.18 18.98
CA ILE A 152 -3.36 8.24 19.96
C ILE A 152 -4.50 7.85 20.90
N ILE A 153 -5.63 7.35 20.37
CA ILE A 153 -6.76 6.90 21.19
C ILE A 153 -6.34 5.76 22.14
N SER A 154 -5.61 4.77 21.63
CA SER A 154 -5.14 3.63 22.42
C SER A 154 -4.17 4.07 23.51
N LEU A 155 -3.28 5.03 23.22
CA LEU A 155 -2.37 5.61 24.20
C LEU A 155 -3.13 6.39 25.29
N CYS A 156 -4.14 7.19 24.92
CA CYS A 156 -5.00 7.87 25.89
C CYS A 156 -5.73 6.86 26.79
N GLY A 157 -6.27 5.78 26.21
CA GLY A 157 -6.89 4.69 26.94
C GLY A 157 -5.93 4.03 27.93
N LEU A 158 -4.69 3.75 27.50
CA LEU A 158 -3.64 3.22 28.39
C LEU A 158 -3.34 4.15 29.56
N ILE A 159 -3.17 5.44 29.32
CA ILE A 159 -2.89 6.44 30.36
C ILE A 159 -4.05 6.49 31.38
N ILE A 160 -5.29 6.55 30.89
CA ILE A 160 -6.49 6.57 31.74
C ILE A 160 -6.60 5.27 32.55
N GLY A 161 -6.41 4.13 31.91
CA GLY A 161 -6.48 2.83 32.55
C GLY A 161 -5.40 2.64 33.62
N LEU A 162 -4.17 3.09 33.36
CA LEU A 162 -3.08 3.09 34.34
C LEU A 162 -3.38 3.99 35.52
N PHE A 163 -3.90 5.20 35.26
CA PHE A 163 -4.30 6.14 36.31
C PHE A 163 -5.39 5.53 37.21
N LEU A 164 -6.45 4.95 36.63
CA LEU A 164 -7.53 4.32 37.39
C LEU A 164 -7.05 3.10 38.18
N SER A 165 -6.21 2.25 37.57
CA SER A 165 -5.63 1.09 38.24
C SER A 165 -4.80 1.53 39.44
N PHE A 166 -3.88 2.47 39.25
CA PHE A 166 -3.04 2.99 40.33
C PHE A 166 -3.86 3.67 41.43
N TYR A 167 -4.84 4.50 41.06
CA TYR A 167 -5.72 5.19 42.00
C TYR A 167 -6.57 4.22 42.81
N GLY A 168 -7.19 3.24 42.15
CA GLY A 168 -8.02 2.21 42.77
C GLY A 168 -7.21 1.38 43.77
N TYR A 169 -6.05 0.87 43.33
CA TYR A 169 -5.15 0.08 44.18
C TYR A 169 -4.64 0.88 45.38
N ASN A 170 -4.13 2.09 45.17
CA ASN A 170 -3.55 2.90 46.23
C ASN A 170 -4.59 3.30 47.30
N ASN A 171 -5.82 3.64 46.89
CA ASN A 171 -6.88 3.92 47.86
C ASN A 171 -7.34 2.67 48.60
N TRP A 172 -7.43 1.52 47.91
CA TRP A 172 -7.77 0.25 48.54
C TRP A 172 -6.79 -0.11 49.65
N VAL A 173 -5.48 -0.08 49.36
CA VAL A 173 -4.43 -0.38 50.34
C VAL A 173 -4.47 0.63 51.51
N ARG A 174 -4.47 1.93 51.20
CA ARG A 174 -4.33 2.95 52.25
C ARG A 174 -5.55 3.06 53.15
N LYS A 175 -6.77 2.91 52.61
CA LYS A 175 -8.02 3.19 53.32
C LYS A 175 -8.76 1.96 53.77
N VAL A 176 -8.71 0.87 53.01
CA VAL A 176 -9.49 -0.34 53.30
C VAL A 176 -8.62 -1.37 54.00
N GLN A 177 -7.49 -1.75 53.38
CA GLN A 177 -6.62 -2.79 53.93
C GLN A 177 -6.10 -2.42 55.32
N ASN A 178 -5.60 -1.19 55.50
CA ASN A 178 -5.13 -0.72 56.80
C ASN A 178 -6.19 -0.82 57.91
N LEU A 179 -7.47 -0.53 57.61
CA LEU A 179 -8.55 -0.63 58.60
C LEU A 179 -8.90 -2.08 58.93
N ILE A 180 -8.88 -2.96 57.92
CA ILE A 180 -9.09 -4.40 58.11
C ILE A 180 -7.97 -4.99 58.98
N ASP A 181 -6.72 -4.63 58.70
CA ASP A 181 -5.56 -5.12 59.45
C ASP A 181 -5.58 -4.64 60.91
N GLN A 182 -5.98 -3.38 61.16
CA GLN A 182 -6.17 -2.86 62.52
C GLN A 182 -7.28 -3.62 63.27
N LYS A 183 -8.40 -3.88 62.60
CA LYS A 183 -9.52 -4.63 63.21
C LYS A 183 -9.09 -6.06 63.55
N LEU A 184 -8.41 -6.74 62.63
CA LEU A 184 -7.94 -8.11 62.82
C LEU A 184 -6.94 -8.20 63.99
N ARG A 185 -6.02 -7.24 64.11
CA ARG A 185 -5.08 -7.18 65.24
C ARG A 185 -5.81 -7.06 66.57
N ASN A 186 -6.80 -6.18 66.67
CA ASN A 186 -7.58 -6.01 67.90
C ASN A 186 -8.40 -7.26 68.27
N GLU A 187 -8.93 -7.99 67.28
CA GLU A 187 -9.65 -9.24 67.52
C GLU A 187 -8.73 -10.33 68.08
N VAL A 188 -7.48 -10.41 67.60
CA VAL A 188 -6.47 -11.35 68.11
C VAL A 188 -6.01 -10.99 69.52
N GLU A 189 -5.81 -9.70 69.83
CA GLU A 189 -5.35 -9.25 71.15
C GLU A 189 -6.41 -9.41 72.27
N ASN A 190 -7.70 -9.44 71.92
CA ASN A 190 -8.80 -9.60 72.88
C ASN A 190 -9.33 -11.04 73.01
N SER A 191 -8.75 -12.00 72.29
CA SER A 191 -9.09 -13.43 72.36
C SER A 191 -8.18 -14.17 73.32
#